data_AF-A0A9X2W8V4-F1
#
_entry.id   AF-A0A9X2W8V4-F1
#
_cell.length_a   1.000
_cell.length_b   1.000
_cell.length_c   1.000
_cell.angle_alpha   90.00
_cell.angle_beta   90.00
_cell.angle_gamma   90.00
#
_symmetry.space_group_name_H-M   'P 1'
#
loop_
_entity.id
_entity.type
_entity.pdbx_description
1 polymer ?
#
loop_
_entity_poly.entity_id
_entity_poly.type
_entity_poly.pdbx_seq_one_letter_code
_entity_poly.pdbx_strand_id
1 'polypeptide(L)'
;MQKLAIITALGLLLVAGCAQQAPKKTVVREPVIAPQPAAPLAQIQPESNSRATRMQECRKELEAMQVYNKASYNKYMYDVQKLTSSINKYRQVEPSISTEINDIVLPQTEFQMRELCFRIKNHLMQLMVKSS
;
A
#
# COMPACT_ATOMS: atom_id res chain seq x y z
N MET A 1 22.78 0.01 47.39
CA MET A 1 21.89 1.18 47.16
C MET A 1 22.77 2.35 46.77
N GLN A 2 22.80 2.72 45.48
CA GLN A 2 23.77 3.65 44.90
C GLN A 2 23.06 4.74 44.09
N LYS A 3 23.66 5.92 44.13
CA LYS A 3 23.10 7.27 43.98
C LYS A 3 22.58 7.62 42.58
N LEU A 4 21.63 8.56 42.54
CA LEU A 4 21.22 9.30 41.33
C LEU A 4 22.42 9.95 40.62
N ALA A 5 22.40 9.93 39.29
CA ALA A 5 23.03 10.95 38.46
C ALA A 5 22.18 11.19 37.21
N ILE A 6 21.64 12.40 37.13
CA ILE A 6 20.95 13.02 36.00
C ILE A 6 22.03 13.50 35.02
N ILE A 7 21.93 13.17 33.73
CA ILE A 7 22.69 13.85 32.67
C ILE A 7 21.71 14.25 31.56
N THR A 8 21.50 15.57 31.49
CA THR A 8 20.88 16.35 30.42
C THR A 8 21.85 16.56 29.25
N ALA A 9 21.37 16.44 28.01
CA ALA A 9 21.70 17.27 26.84
C ALA A 9 21.10 16.60 25.58
N LEU A 10 19.97 17.07 25.04
CA LEU A 10 19.88 18.18 24.07
C LEU A 10 20.70 17.92 22.79
N GLY A 11 20.09 17.19 21.85
CA GLY A 11 20.60 16.99 20.49
C GLY A 11 19.55 17.41 19.48
N LEU A 12 19.38 18.71 19.31
CA LEU A 12 18.53 19.34 18.30
C LEU A 12 19.26 19.23 16.94
N LEU A 13 18.91 18.24 16.12
CA LEU A 13 19.43 18.14 14.75
C LEU A 13 18.72 19.16 13.86
N LEU A 14 19.48 20.19 13.51
CA LEU A 14 19.12 21.29 12.62
C LEU A 14 18.69 20.75 11.25
N VAL A 15 17.51 21.18 10.83
CA VAL A 15 16.97 21.00 9.48
C VAL A 15 17.90 21.75 8.52
N ALA A 16 18.63 21.01 7.70
CA ALA A 16 19.36 21.60 6.57
C ALA A 16 18.32 22.11 5.56
N GLY A 17 18.09 23.42 5.57
CA GLY A 17 17.30 24.10 4.56
C GLY A 17 18.00 24.01 3.20
N CYS A 18 17.33 23.45 2.20
CA CYS A 18 17.77 23.57 0.81
C CYS A 18 17.54 25.02 0.37
N ALA A 19 18.63 25.79 0.28
CA ALA A 19 18.65 27.06 -0.42
C ALA A 19 18.46 26.81 -1.93
N GLN A 20 17.23 26.94 -2.42
CA GLN A 20 16.95 27.02 -3.85
C GLN A 20 17.36 28.41 -4.35
N GLN A 21 18.51 28.44 -5.02
CA GLN A 21 18.95 29.60 -5.79
C GLN A 21 17.97 29.80 -6.96
N ALA A 22 17.30 30.95 -6.98
CA ALA A 22 16.51 31.37 -8.13
C ALA A 22 17.44 31.54 -9.35
N PRO A 23 17.20 30.85 -10.48
CA PRO A 23 17.99 31.07 -11.68
C PRO A 23 17.71 32.48 -12.21
N LYS A 24 18.80 33.21 -12.45
CA LYS A 24 18.81 34.51 -13.15
C LYS A 24 17.99 34.42 -14.43
N LYS A 25 17.12 35.42 -14.65
CA LYS A 25 16.44 35.66 -15.93
C LYS A 25 17.47 35.68 -17.07
N THR A 26 17.59 34.59 -17.80
CA THR A 26 18.01 34.60 -19.19
C THR A 26 16.73 34.55 -20.00
N VAL A 27 16.41 35.68 -20.66
CA VAL A 27 15.34 35.75 -21.66
C VAL A 27 15.77 34.85 -22.81
N VAL A 28 15.34 33.58 -22.74
CA VAL A 28 15.33 32.66 -23.87
C VAL A 28 13.91 32.73 -24.42
N ARG A 29 13.81 33.20 -25.66
CA ARG A 29 12.62 33.25 -26.50
C ARG A 29 11.83 31.94 -26.38
N GLU A 30 10.65 32.02 -25.77
CA GLU A 30 9.68 30.92 -25.69
C GLU A 30 9.32 30.45 -27.11
N PRO A 31 9.43 29.14 -27.43
CA PRO A 31 8.64 28.56 -28.49
C PRO A 31 7.18 28.54 -28.01
N VAL A 32 6.27 29.10 -28.82
CA VAL A 32 4.82 29.04 -28.59
C VAL A 32 4.40 27.58 -28.46
N ILE A 33 4.08 27.14 -27.25
CA ILE A 33 3.43 25.84 -27.00
C ILE A 33 1.93 26.07 -27.20
N ALA A 34 1.40 25.50 -28.29
CA ALA A 34 -0.05 25.41 -28.52
C ALA A 34 -0.74 24.70 -27.32
N PRO A 35 -2.02 24.98 -27.03
CA PRO A 35 -2.73 24.35 -25.93
C PRO A 35 -2.71 22.83 -26.08
N GLN A 36 -1.95 22.14 -25.24
CA GLN A 36 -2.03 20.68 -25.14
C GLN A 36 -3.38 20.35 -24.48
N PRO A 37 -4.19 19.45 -25.06
CA PRO A 37 -5.36 18.92 -24.38
C PRO A 37 -4.91 18.32 -23.05
N ALA A 38 -5.56 18.72 -21.96
CA ALA A 38 -5.34 18.11 -20.65
C ALA A 38 -5.37 16.59 -20.81
N ALA A 39 -4.30 15.92 -20.37
CA ALA A 39 -4.28 14.47 -20.29
C ALA A 39 -5.56 14.02 -19.55
N PRO A 40 -6.28 12.99 -20.02
CA PRO A 40 -7.46 12.53 -19.34
C PRO A 40 -7.07 12.20 -17.89
N LEU A 41 -7.69 12.89 -16.93
CA LEU A 41 -7.77 12.44 -15.55
C LEU A 41 -8.14 10.97 -15.64
N ALA A 42 -7.22 10.08 -15.24
CA ALA A 42 -7.47 8.66 -15.20
C ALA A 42 -8.82 8.48 -14.50
N GLN A 43 -9.82 8.06 -15.27
CA GLN A 43 -11.17 7.91 -14.77
C GLN A 43 -11.08 7.00 -13.56
N ILE A 44 -11.47 7.52 -12.40
CA ILE A 44 -11.59 6.77 -11.17
C ILE A 44 -12.68 5.73 -11.46
N GLN A 45 -12.26 4.57 -11.96
CA GLN A 45 -13.14 3.42 -12.07
C GLN A 45 -13.68 3.14 -10.67
N PRO A 46 -14.95 2.73 -10.54
CA PRO A 46 -15.51 2.41 -9.23
C PRO A 46 -14.57 1.42 -8.51
N GLU A 47 -13.97 1.88 -7.42
CA GLU A 47 -12.97 1.18 -6.60
C GLU A 47 -13.44 -0.24 -6.20
N SER A 48 -14.76 -0.44 -6.12
CA SER A 48 -15.40 -1.74 -5.86
C SER A 48 -15.15 -2.76 -6.95
N ASN A 49 -15.29 -2.40 -8.23
CA ASN A 49 -15.02 -3.29 -9.36
C ASN A 49 -13.53 -3.65 -9.41
N SER A 50 -12.66 -2.66 -9.21
CA SER A 50 -11.21 -2.90 -9.22
C SER A 50 -10.76 -3.74 -8.02
N ARG A 51 -11.39 -3.63 -6.84
CA ARG A 51 -11.08 -4.46 -5.67
C ARG A 51 -11.54 -5.90 -5.85
N ALA A 52 -12.76 -6.12 -6.34
CA ALA A 52 -13.30 -7.46 -6.57
C ALA A 52 -12.45 -8.23 -7.59
N THR A 53 -12.08 -7.59 -8.70
CA THR A 53 -11.20 -8.18 -9.72
C THR A 53 -9.82 -8.53 -9.14
N ARG A 54 -9.18 -7.60 -8.42
CA ARG A 54 -7.88 -7.85 -7.76
C ARG A 54 -7.92 -9.04 -6.80
N MET A 55 -9.02 -9.19 -6.06
CA MET A 55 -9.19 -10.32 -5.15
C MET A 55 -9.41 -11.65 -5.89
N GLN A 56 -10.13 -11.62 -7.02
CA GLN A 56 -10.31 -12.80 -7.85
C GLN A 56 -8.97 -13.28 -8.44
N GLU A 57 -8.15 -12.36 -8.93
CA GLU A 57 -6.81 -12.67 -9.44
C GLU A 57 -5.92 -13.27 -8.34
N CYS A 58 -5.89 -12.64 -7.17
CA CYS A 58 -5.16 -13.09 -5.99
C CYS A 58 -5.53 -14.53 -5.56
N ARG A 59 -6.81 -14.91 -5.69
CA ARG A 59 -7.26 -16.29 -5.43
C ARG A 59 -6.73 -17.28 -6.46
N LYS A 60 -6.74 -16.92 -7.75
CA LYS A 60 -6.17 -17.75 -8.82
C LYS A 60 -4.68 -17.96 -8.63
N GLU A 61 -3.94 -16.91 -8.24
CA GLU A 61 -2.51 -17.01 -7.92
C GLU A 61 -2.26 -17.92 -6.71
N LEU A 62 -3.08 -17.83 -5.67
CA LEU A 62 -3.00 -18.73 -4.53
C LEU A 62 -3.25 -20.18 -4.94
N GLU A 63 -4.28 -20.46 -5.74
CA GLU A 63 -4.56 -21.82 -6.24
C GLU A 63 -3.40 -22.36 -7.08
N ALA A 64 -2.82 -21.55 -7.97
CA ALA A 64 -1.64 -21.93 -8.75
C ALA A 64 -0.44 -22.28 -7.85
N MET A 65 -0.27 -21.57 -6.72
CA MET A 65 0.80 -21.85 -5.76
C MET A 65 0.74 -23.26 -5.18
N GLN A 66 -0.46 -23.86 -5.08
CA GLN A 66 -0.63 -25.23 -4.58
C GLN A 66 0.15 -26.26 -5.39
N VAL A 67 0.31 -26.03 -6.70
CA VAL A 67 1.06 -26.91 -7.61
C VAL A 67 2.55 -26.91 -7.30
N TYR A 68 3.11 -25.75 -6.93
CA TYR A 68 4.54 -25.58 -6.67
C TYR A 68 4.93 -25.86 -5.22
N ASN A 69 4.10 -25.46 -4.25
CA ASN A 69 4.42 -25.59 -2.83
C ASN A 69 3.17 -25.60 -1.94
N LYS A 70 2.82 -26.79 -1.43
CA LYS A 70 1.67 -26.99 -0.55
C LYS A 70 1.79 -26.27 0.80
N ALA A 71 2.99 -26.12 1.34
CA ALA A 71 3.20 -25.43 2.61
C ALA A 71 2.97 -23.92 2.46
N SER A 72 3.51 -23.30 1.39
CA SER A 72 3.25 -21.90 1.06
C SER A 72 1.76 -21.67 0.80
N TYR A 73 1.10 -22.55 0.05
CA TYR A 73 -0.35 -22.50 -0.17
C TYR A 73 -1.12 -22.49 1.16
N ASN A 74 -0.87 -23.47 2.05
CA ASN A 74 -1.56 -23.58 3.33
C ASN A 74 -1.37 -22.32 4.18
N LYS A 75 -0.14 -21.79 4.21
CA LYS A 75 0.17 -20.55 4.93
C LYS A 75 -0.64 -19.37 4.39
N TYR A 76 -0.59 -19.13 3.08
CA TYR A 76 -1.28 -17.97 2.50
C TYR A 76 -2.80 -18.14 2.53
N MET A 77 -3.32 -19.36 2.43
CA MET A 77 -4.75 -19.64 2.63
C MET A 77 -5.20 -19.24 4.04
N TYR A 78 -4.43 -19.61 5.06
CA TYR A 78 -4.70 -19.17 6.43
C TYR A 78 -4.65 -17.64 6.57
N ASP A 79 -3.64 -16.98 5.99
CA ASP A 79 -3.51 -15.52 6.04
C ASP A 79 -4.70 -14.82 5.36
N VAL A 80 -5.19 -15.35 4.22
CA VAL A 80 -6.39 -14.85 3.52
C VAL A 80 -7.65 -15.03 4.37
N GLN A 81 -7.83 -16.19 4.98
CA GLN A 81 -8.97 -16.47 5.86
C GLN A 81 -8.98 -15.56 7.08
N LYS A 82 -7.81 -15.38 7.71
CA LYS A 82 -7.64 -14.50 8.87
C LYS A 82 -7.99 -13.05 8.53
N LEU A 83 -7.47 -12.54 7.42
CA LEU A 83 -7.78 -11.18 6.98
C LEU A 83 -9.27 -11.03 6.66
N THR A 84 -9.85 -11.94 5.88
CA THR A 84 -11.27 -11.91 5.53
C THR A 84 -12.17 -11.95 6.78
N SER A 85 -11.83 -12.77 7.78
CA SER A 85 -12.55 -12.80 9.06
C SER A 85 -12.48 -11.45 9.80
N SER A 86 -11.31 -10.82 9.84
CA SER A 86 -11.14 -9.49 10.43
C SER A 86 -11.98 -8.42 9.72
N ILE A 87 -12.00 -8.46 8.39
CA ILE A 87 -12.81 -7.56 7.55
C ILE A 87 -14.29 -7.76 7.82
N ASN A 88 -14.75 -9.01 7.89
CA ASN A 88 -16.14 -9.33 8.19
C ASN A 88 -16.57 -8.81 9.56
N LYS A 89 -15.68 -8.88 10.57
CA LYS A 89 -15.94 -8.28 11.89
C LYS A 89 -16.07 -6.76 11.81
N TYR A 90 -15.17 -6.09 11.08
CA TYR A 90 -15.28 -4.66 10.81
C TYR A 90 -16.62 -4.31 10.14
N ARG A 91 -17.02 -5.05 9.11
CA ARG A 91 -18.28 -4.84 8.37
C ARG A 91 -19.53 -4.94 9.23
N GLN A 92 -19.50 -5.78 10.28
CA GLN A 92 -20.63 -5.91 11.22
C GLN A 92 -20.80 -4.67 12.10
N VAL A 93 -19.72 -3.95 12.39
CA VAL A 93 -19.72 -2.79 13.29
C VAL A 93 -19.60 -1.45 12.56
N GLU A 94 -19.16 -1.45 11.29
CA GLU A 94 -19.06 -0.29 10.39
C GLU A 94 -20.26 0.69 10.48
N PRO A 95 -21.54 0.23 10.48
CA PRO A 95 -22.68 1.16 10.56
C PRO A 95 -22.91 1.76 11.95
N SER A 96 -22.24 1.25 12.99
CA SER A 96 -22.46 1.62 14.40
C SER A 96 -21.27 2.38 15.02
N ILE A 97 -20.21 2.65 14.25
CA ILE A 97 -19.02 3.38 14.69
C ILE A 97 -18.96 4.78 14.08
N SER A 98 -18.19 5.68 14.70
CA SER A 98 -18.04 7.05 14.20
C SER A 98 -17.30 7.10 12.86
N THR A 99 -17.54 8.17 12.09
CA THR A 99 -16.85 8.41 10.82
C THR A 99 -15.33 8.48 10.99
N GLU A 100 -14.83 9.08 12.07
CA GLU A 100 -13.40 9.16 12.37
C GLU A 100 -12.73 7.77 12.47
N ILE A 101 -13.40 6.79 13.09
CA ILE A 101 -12.90 5.41 13.15
C ILE A 101 -12.96 4.76 11.75
N ASN A 102 -14.06 4.98 11.03
CA ASN A 102 -14.22 4.45 9.67
C ASN A 102 -13.14 4.97 8.71
N ASP A 103 -12.80 6.25 8.79
CA ASP A 103 -11.78 6.90 7.95
C ASP A 103 -10.37 6.34 8.16
N ILE A 104 -10.13 5.66 9.28
CA ILE A 104 -8.86 5.00 9.59
C ILE A 104 -8.92 3.52 9.21
N VAL A 105 -9.98 2.82 9.61
CA VAL A 105 -10.04 1.35 9.50
C VAL A 105 -10.32 0.90 8.06
N LEU A 106 -11.13 1.65 7.31
CA LEU A 106 -11.45 1.33 5.92
C LEU A 106 -10.19 1.31 5.02
N PRO A 107 -9.36 2.38 4.95
CA PRO A 107 -8.15 2.37 4.12
C PRO A 107 -7.13 1.33 4.60
N GLN A 108 -7.02 1.10 5.92
CA GLN A 108 -6.16 0.06 6.47
C GLN A 108 -6.56 -1.32 5.98
N THR A 109 -7.87 -1.62 6.00
CA THR A 109 -8.42 -2.89 5.54
C THR A 109 -8.10 -3.16 4.06
N GLU A 110 -8.30 -2.18 3.18
CA GLU A 110 -7.95 -2.37 1.77
C GLU A 110 -6.45 -2.45 1.53
N PHE A 111 -5.64 -1.71 2.30
CA PHE A 111 -4.19 -1.85 2.22
C PHE A 111 -3.74 -3.27 2.58
N GLN A 112 -4.21 -3.81 3.70
CA GLN A 112 -3.88 -5.17 4.14
C GLN A 112 -4.24 -6.22 3.08
N MET A 113 -5.37 -6.03 2.40
CA MET A 113 -5.80 -6.91 1.31
C MET A 113 -4.88 -6.84 0.09
N ARG A 114 -4.57 -5.62 -0.38
CA ARG A 114 -3.65 -5.41 -1.51
C ARG A 114 -2.26 -5.98 -1.22
N GLU A 115 -1.78 -5.75 -0.01
CA GLU A 115 -0.44 -6.14 0.42
C GLU A 115 -0.32 -7.67 0.55
N LEU A 116 -1.34 -8.35 1.10
CA LEU A 116 -1.39 -9.81 1.11
C LEU A 116 -1.37 -10.40 -0.30
N CYS A 117 -2.18 -9.85 -1.21
CA CYS A 117 -2.23 -10.34 -2.59
C CYS A 117 -0.92 -10.13 -3.34
N PHE A 118 -0.26 -8.98 -3.13
CA PHE A 118 1.08 -8.75 -3.69
C PHE A 118 2.12 -9.77 -3.19
N ARG A 119 2.07 -10.13 -1.90
CA ARG A 119 2.95 -11.16 -1.35
C ARG A 119 2.71 -12.53 -1.96
N ILE A 120 1.44 -12.92 -2.16
CA ILE A 120 1.07 -14.18 -2.82
C ILE A 120 1.64 -14.21 -4.25
N LYS A 121 1.36 -13.17 -5.03
CA LYS A 121 1.86 -13.01 -6.40
C LYS A 121 3.36 -13.18 -6.50
N ASN A 122 4.11 -12.41 -5.70
CA ASN A 122 5.56 -12.42 -5.76
C ASN A 122 6.14 -13.77 -5.32
N HIS A 123 5.57 -14.39 -4.29
CA HIS A 123 6.02 -15.69 -3.85
C HIS A 123 5.77 -16.76 -4.92
N LEU A 124 4.61 -16.74 -5.58
CA LEU A 124 4.32 -17.61 -6.71
C LEU A 124 5.35 -17.42 -7.83
N MET A 125 5.63 -16.18 -8.23
CA MET A 125 6.63 -15.88 -9.26
C MET A 125 8.02 -16.45 -8.90
N GLN A 126 8.43 -16.32 -7.63
CA GLN A 126 9.70 -16.89 -7.17
C GLN A 126 9.70 -18.42 -7.22
N LEU A 127 8.58 -19.06 -6.86
CA LEU A 127 8.46 -20.51 -6.98
C LEU A 127 8.56 -20.96 -8.44
N MET A 128 7.86 -20.29 -9.36
CA MET A 128 7.89 -20.59 -10.79
C MET A 128 9.31 -20.53 -11.37
N VAL A 129 10.06 -19.46 -11.03
CA VAL A 129 11.45 -19.30 -11.50
C VAL A 129 12.38 -20.35 -10.90
N LYS A 130 12.21 -20.71 -9.63
CA LYS A 130 13.06 -21.72 -8.95
C LYS A 130 12.77 -23.16 -9.38
N SER A 131 11.55 -23.43 -9.83
CA SER A 131 11.14 -24.75 -10.33
C SER A 131 11.41 -24.96 -11.82
N SER A 132 11.89 -23.93 -12.52
CA SER A 132 12.25 -23.98 -13.94
C SER A 132 13.65 -24.54 -14.15
#